data_AF-A0A423XIT2-F1
#
_entry.id   AF-A0A423XIT2-F1
#
_cell.length_a   1.000
_cell.length_b   1.000
_cell.length_c   1.000
_cell.angle_alpha   90.00
_cell.angle_beta   90.00
_cell.angle_gamma   90.00
#
_symmetry.space_group_name_H-M   'P 1'
#
loop_
_entity.id
_entity.type
_entity.pdbx_description
1 polymer ?
#
loop_
_entity_poly.entity_id
_entity_poly.type
_entity_poly.pdbx_seq_one_letter_code
_entity_poly.pdbx_strand_id
1 'polypeptide(L)'
;MSGLASEKTTADEHRPLLPSVNKTRSQQRKSRRALGRFCEAIAWAFFLGFTTSSLIGLYRHRSSWWPSAGLSASSLESCAWAHLEPHVGLLDVPPITRDEFLQRQETLARALTEAGVDAFIAEPSASSAYYANVSYTYELSERPFLVIIDKDAQFSYLVPKFEAGRIEGLDMVYSDKKVIEWAEEQSPYEVLARATGYSRVILDEHARFFIAAGLQAAGVEVRPASDTVQSLRAVKTDAEVAILKGINSFTLELVRSLQRCLRVGTAQEAVVSTGQNLFARAGVGSGYWAIVLFGDQAAYPHGGKHGKTLGEGEFALIDIGSKLHDYGSDVTRTILPAGSKVSGELLGIWQTVQAAQSAGFDLMHPNETASEVDAASRKPVADAGYAEFYTHRLGHGLGLEMHEHPYLNGANAEKLKVGEVVTNEPGIYVTSEQAYKIGKQVGFGVRLEDPILVTEKGGVPITGRRAQSPYDP
;
A
#
# COMPACT_ATOMS: atom_id res chain seq x y z
N MET A 1 35.21 38.49 -33.05
CA MET A 1 35.30 39.78 -33.79
C MET A 1 35.20 39.48 -35.27
N SER A 2 34.63 40.41 -36.07
CA SER A 2 34.60 40.46 -37.56
C SER A 2 34.21 39.18 -38.33
N GLY A 3 33.21 39.14 -39.21
CA GLY A 3 32.28 40.16 -39.70
C GLY A 3 32.42 40.43 -41.21
N LEU A 4 31.27 40.54 -41.89
CA LEU A 4 31.05 41.08 -43.24
C LEU A 4 31.62 40.28 -44.44
N ALA A 5 31.11 40.36 -45.68
CA ALA A 5 29.75 40.47 -46.24
C ALA A 5 29.88 40.80 -47.76
N SER A 6 28.96 40.27 -48.58
CA SER A 6 28.65 40.71 -49.96
C SER A 6 29.71 40.38 -51.06
N GLU A 7 29.42 40.41 -52.37
CA GLU A 7 28.38 41.13 -53.15
C GLU A 7 28.18 40.51 -54.57
N LYS A 8 27.06 40.86 -55.26
CA LYS A 8 26.89 40.99 -56.76
C LYS A 8 26.87 39.70 -57.66
N THR A 9 26.19 39.61 -58.84
CA THR A 9 25.30 40.53 -59.62
C THR A 9 24.54 39.83 -60.79
N THR A 10 23.34 40.37 -61.17
CA THR A 10 22.71 40.47 -62.54
C THR A 10 22.34 39.18 -63.34
N ALA A 11 21.38 39.15 -64.29
CA ALA A 11 20.65 40.21 -65.03
C ALA A 11 19.19 39.82 -65.44
N ASP A 12 18.38 40.85 -65.74
CA ASP A 12 17.33 41.11 -66.79
C ASP A 12 16.87 40.01 -67.80
N GLU A 13 15.76 40.13 -68.56
CA GLU A 13 14.95 41.29 -68.99
C GLU A 13 13.49 40.93 -69.44
N HIS A 14 12.54 41.87 -69.35
CA HIS A 14 11.55 42.28 -70.40
C HIS A 14 10.15 42.79 -69.93
N ARG A 15 9.74 43.94 -70.51
CA ARG A 15 8.44 44.65 -70.48
C ARG A 15 7.58 44.25 -71.72
N PRO A 16 6.25 44.52 -71.90
CA PRO A 16 5.51 45.81 -71.71
C PRO A 16 4.00 45.67 -71.25
N LEU A 17 3.09 46.67 -71.12
CA LEU A 17 3.10 48.15 -70.99
C LEU A 17 1.80 48.69 -70.28
N LEU A 18 1.60 50.02 -70.35
CA LEU A 18 0.56 50.95 -69.85
C LEU A 18 -0.65 51.14 -70.83
N PRO A 19 -1.84 51.72 -70.46
CA PRO A 19 -1.96 53.07 -69.86
C PRO A 19 -3.07 53.35 -68.82
N SER A 20 -2.95 54.56 -68.25
CA SER A 20 -3.76 55.14 -67.17
C SER A 20 -5.01 55.89 -67.64
N VAL A 21 -6.07 55.88 -66.82
CA VAL A 21 -7.11 56.94 -66.82
C VAL A 21 -7.39 57.40 -65.40
N ASN A 22 -7.34 58.72 -65.20
CA ASN A 22 -7.55 59.39 -63.92
C ASN A 22 -8.93 60.05 -63.92
N LYS A 23 -9.78 59.86 -62.90
CA LYS A 23 -10.89 60.79 -62.58
C LYS A 23 -11.48 60.64 -61.17
N THR A 24 -11.19 61.65 -60.35
CA THR A 24 -12.08 62.30 -59.35
C THR A 24 -12.71 61.48 -58.22
N ARG A 25 -12.13 61.62 -57.02
CA ARG A 25 -12.84 61.53 -55.73
C ARG A 25 -13.94 62.61 -55.64
N SER A 26 -15.20 62.23 -55.41
CA SER A 26 -16.14 63.05 -54.58
C SER A 26 -17.47 62.38 -54.20
N GLN A 27 -17.95 61.33 -54.90
CA GLN A 27 -19.33 60.82 -54.68
C GLN A 27 -19.51 59.39 -54.10
N GLN A 28 -18.44 58.58 -53.91
CA GLN A 28 -18.58 57.22 -53.35
C GLN A 28 -18.47 57.11 -51.82
N ARG A 29 -18.42 58.23 -51.07
CA ARG A 29 -18.17 58.19 -49.61
C ARG A 29 -19.41 58.00 -48.72
N LYS A 30 -20.62 57.89 -49.31
CA LYS A 30 -21.88 57.63 -48.58
C LYS A 30 -22.48 56.22 -48.76
N SER A 31 -22.13 55.46 -49.81
CA SER A 31 -22.65 54.08 -50.00
C SER A 31 -21.87 53.00 -49.23
N ARG A 32 -20.56 53.20 -48.99
CA ARG A 32 -19.70 52.20 -48.31
C ARG A 32 -19.97 52.02 -46.81
N ARG A 33 -20.72 52.92 -46.15
CA ARG A 33 -21.12 52.77 -44.72
C ARG A 33 -22.41 51.97 -44.52
N ALA A 34 -23.25 51.82 -45.55
CA ALA A 34 -24.46 50.99 -45.48
C ALA A 34 -24.13 49.51 -45.71
N LEU A 35 -23.26 49.21 -46.68
CA LEU A 35 -22.91 47.82 -47.04
C LEU A 35 -22.13 47.10 -45.93
N GLY A 36 -21.21 47.79 -45.23
CA GLY A 36 -20.44 47.20 -44.12
C GLY A 36 -21.31 46.71 -42.96
N ARG A 37 -22.28 47.52 -42.53
CA ARG A 37 -23.19 47.17 -41.42
C ARG A 37 -24.16 46.02 -41.77
N PHE A 38 -24.45 45.82 -43.06
CA PHE A 38 -25.28 44.71 -43.52
C PHE A 38 -24.49 43.39 -43.54
N CYS A 39 -23.23 43.42 -43.97
CA CYS A 39 -22.33 42.26 -43.91
C CYS A 39 -21.99 41.85 -42.46
N GLU A 40 -21.78 42.81 -41.54
CA GLU A 40 -21.59 42.51 -40.12
C GLU A 40 -22.84 41.86 -39.48
N ALA A 41 -24.05 42.35 -39.79
CA ALA A 41 -25.29 41.76 -39.29
C ALA A 41 -25.50 40.31 -39.78
N ILE A 42 -25.17 40.01 -41.03
CA ILE A 42 -25.23 38.65 -41.57
C ILE A 42 -24.17 37.76 -40.93
N ALA A 43 -22.95 38.25 -40.71
CA ALA A 43 -21.89 37.49 -40.04
C ALA A 43 -22.28 37.11 -38.59
N TRP A 44 -22.87 38.04 -37.83
CA TRP A 44 -23.39 37.75 -36.49
C TRP A 44 -24.59 36.80 -36.50
N ALA A 45 -25.49 36.89 -37.47
CA ALA A 45 -26.61 35.96 -37.62
C ALA A 45 -26.13 34.52 -37.91
N PHE A 46 -25.10 34.35 -38.75
CA PHE A 46 -24.47 33.04 -38.98
C PHE A 46 -23.76 32.53 -37.72
N PHE A 47 -23.08 33.40 -36.95
CA PHE A 47 -22.41 33.00 -35.69
C PHE A 47 -23.41 32.55 -34.61
N LEU A 48 -24.55 33.24 -34.43
CA LEU A 48 -25.60 32.81 -33.49
C LEU A 48 -26.37 31.56 -33.97
N GLY A 49 -26.60 31.42 -35.28
CA GLY A 49 -27.25 30.24 -35.86
C GLY A 49 -26.40 28.96 -35.70
N PHE A 50 -25.08 29.06 -35.90
CA PHE A 50 -24.19 27.91 -35.75
C PHE A 50 -24.00 27.51 -34.28
N THR A 51 -23.92 28.48 -33.37
CA THR A 51 -23.75 28.19 -31.92
C THR A 51 -25.00 27.56 -31.32
N THR A 52 -26.21 28.03 -31.67
CA THR A 52 -27.47 27.44 -31.18
C THR A 52 -27.75 26.06 -31.79
N SER A 53 -27.51 25.87 -33.10
CA SER A 53 -27.68 24.57 -33.75
C SER A 53 -26.64 23.54 -33.29
N SER A 54 -25.39 23.97 -33.04
CA SER A 54 -24.36 23.10 -32.46
C SER A 54 -24.68 22.75 -31.01
N LEU A 55 -25.19 23.69 -30.20
CA LEU A 55 -25.58 23.38 -28.81
C LEU A 55 -26.75 22.40 -28.73
N ILE A 56 -27.79 22.54 -29.56
CA ILE A 56 -28.92 21.58 -29.57
C ILE A 56 -28.52 20.24 -30.20
N GLY A 57 -27.65 20.25 -31.22
CA GLY A 57 -27.03 19.05 -31.79
C GLY A 57 -26.19 18.30 -30.75
N LEU A 58 -25.29 18.98 -30.04
CA LEU A 58 -24.51 18.40 -28.94
C LEU A 58 -25.39 17.96 -27.77
N TYR A 59 -26.53 18.61 -27.48
CA TYR A 59 -27.43 18.17 -26.41
C TYR A 59 -28.19 16.89 -26.79
N ARG A 60 -28.69 16.78 -28.03
CA ARG A 60 -29.39 15.58 -28.52
C ARG A 60 -28.46 14.41 -28.89
N HIS A 61 -27.19 14.68 -29.22
CA HIS A 61 -26.21 13.63 -29.48
C HIS A 61 -25.41 13.21 -28.24
N ARG A 62 -25.43 14.00 -27.14
CA ARG A 62 -24.96 13.56 -25.81
C ARG A 62 -26.02 12.78 -25.03
N SER A 63 -27.31 12.99 -25.26
CA SER A 63 -28.37 12.24 -24.57
C SER A 63 -28.56 10.80 -25.07
N SER A 64 -27.90 10.39 -26.16
CA SER A 64 -27.79 8.98 -26.58
C SER A 64 -26.49 8.30 -26.12
N TRP A 65 -25.62 9.04 -25.42
CA TRP A 65 -24.45 8.53 -24.71
C TRP A 65 -24.71 8.65 -23.21
N TRP A 66 -25.76 7.97 -22.73
CA TRP A 66 -25.72 7.57 -21.32
C TRP A 66 -24.52 6.64 -21.17
N PRO A 67 -23.61 6.90 -20.21
CA PRO A 67 -22.65 5.88 -19.84
C PRO A 67 -23.44 4.65 -19.38
N SER A 68 -22.91 3.46 -19.65
CA SER A 68 -23.26 2.28 -18.85
C SER A 68 -23.24 2.72 -17.39
N ALA A 69 -24.36 2.53 -16.68
CA ALA A 69 -24.52 3.05 -15.33
C ALA A 69 -23.56 2.30 -14.39
N GLY A 70 -22.33 2.79 -14.32
CA GLY A 70 -21.30 2.30 -13.40
C GLY A 70 -21.86 2.39 -11.99
N LEU A 71 -21.72 1.30 -11.24
CA LEU A 71 -22.18 1.26 -9.86
C LEU A 71 -21.53 2.41 -9.09
N SER A 72 -22.35 3.32 -8.56
CA SER A 72 -21.89 4.30 -7.58
C SER A 72 -21.34 3.53 -6.37
N ALA A 73 -20.34 4.10 -5.66
CA ALA A 73 -19.80 3.50 -4.44
C ALA A 73 -20.92 3.07 -3.47
N SER A 74 -21.94 3.93 -3.28
CA SER A 74 -23.13 3.61 -2.47
C SER A 74 -23.91 2.36 -2.90
N SER A 75 -23.97 2.06 -4.21
CA SER A 75 -24.66 0.87 -4.73
C SER A 75 -23.80 -0.40 -4.62
N LEU A 76 -22.47 -0.27 -4.78
CA LEU A 76 -21.52 -1.35 -4.57
C LEU A 76 -21.47 -1.72 -3.08
N GLU A 77 -21.36 -0.73 -2.19
CA GLU A 77 -21.39 -0.87 -0.73
C GLU A 77 -22.68 -1.54 -0.25
N SER A 78 -23.85 -1.07 -0.71
CA SER A 78 -25.14 -1.66 -0.31
C SER A 78 -25.25 -3.14 -0.69
N CYS A 79 -24.70 -3.52 -1.85
CA CYS A 79 -24.66 -4.91 -2.30
C CYS A 79 -23.66 -5.74 -1.49
N ALA A 80 -22.43 -5.23 -1.32
CA ALA A 80 -21.36 -5.93 -0.62
C ALA A 80 -21.69 -6.13 0.87
N TRP A 81 -22.24 -5.10 1.54
CA TRP A 81 -22.63 -5.21 2.94
C TRP A 81 -23.65 -6.33 3.19
N ALA A 82 -24.62 -6.54 2.30
CA ALA A 82 -25.61 -7.62 2.42
C ALA A 82 -24.98 -9.03 2.38
N HIS A 83 -23.74 -9.16 1.88
CA HIS A 83 -22.96 -10.38 1.93
C HIS A 83 -21.93 -10.40 3.08
N LEU A 84 -21.48 -9.24 3.56
CA LEU A 84 -20.45 -9.11 4.60
C LEU A 84 -21.00 -9.06 6.04
N GLU A 85 -22.19 -8.50 6.23
CA GLU A 85 -22.84 -8.34 7.55
C GLU A 85 -22.89 -9.62 8.39
N PRO A 86 -23.18 -10.82 7.84
CA PRO A 86 -23.17 -12.07 8.62
C PRO A 86 -21.79 -12.46 9.17
N HIS A 87 -20.71 -11.84 8.69
CA HIS A 87 -19.32 -12.13 9.03
C HIS A 87 -18.72 -11.14 10.03
N VAL A 88 -19.45 -10.11 10.47
CA VAL A 88 -18.95 -9.11 11.44
C VAL A 88 -18.45 -9.77 12.73
N GLY A 89 -19.08 -10.86 13.18
CA GLY A 89 -18.65 -11.62 14.36
C GLY A 89 -17.28 -12.32 14.24
N LEU A 90 -16.61 -12.28 13.07
CA LEU A 90 -15.20 -12.64 12.96
C LEU A 90 -14.27 -11.63 13.67
N LEU A 91 -14.77 -10.42 13.94
CA LEU A 91 -14.06 -9.35 14.63
C LEU A 91 -14.28 -9.37 16.15
N ASP A 92 -15.13 -10.28 16.67
CA ASP A 92 -15.43 -10.45 18.11
C ASP A 92 -14.26 -11.15 18.85
N VAL A 93 -13.06 -10.58 18.74
CA VAL A 93 -11.83 -11.06 19.38
C VAL A 93 -11.41 -10.05 20.46
N PRO A 94 -11.09 -10.47 21.70
CA PRO A 94 -10.63 -9.56 22.74
C PRO A 94 -9.24 -8.99 22.41
N PRO A 95 -8.91 -7.77 22.90
CA PRO A 95 -7.56 -7.23 22.81
C PRO A 95 -6.58 -8.02 23.70
N ILE A 96 -5.28 -7.82 23.46
CA ILE A 96 -4.19 -8.35 24.29
C ILE A 96 -4.39 -7.91 25.75
N THR A 97 -4.25 -8.86 26.68
CA THR A 97 -4.49 -8.61 28.10
C THR A 97 -3.31 -7.92 28.78
N ARG A 98 -3.58 -7.22 29.89
CA ARG A 98 -2.53 -6.60 30.71
C ARG A 98 -1.47 -7.61 31.16
N ASP A 99 -1.88 -8.82 31.52
CA ASP A 99 -0.95 -9.84 32.03
C ASP A 99 -0.07 -10.40 30.91
N GLU A 100 -0.56 -10.47 29.67
CA GLU A 100 0.26 -10.85 28.51
C GLU A 100 1.31 -9.79 28.18
N PHE A 101 0.99 -8.48 28.28
CA PHE A 101 2.00 -7.42 28.17
C PHE A 101 3.12 -7.58 29.20
N LEU A 102 2.80 -7.87 30.46
CA LEU A 102 3.81 -8.12 31.49
C LEU A 102 4.65 -9.37 31.17
N GLN A 103 4.02 -10.45 30.69
CA GLN A 103 4.73 -11.66 30.26
C GLN A 103 5.68 -11.38 29.07
N ARG A 104 5.31 -10.49 28.14
CA ARG A 104 6.19 -10.02 27.06
C ARG A 104 7.39 -9.24 27.61
N GLN A 105 7.18 -8.35 28.59
CA GLN A 105 8.24 -7.59 29.27
C GLN A 105 9.23 -8.54 29.99
N GLU A 106 8.74 -9.54 30.73
CA GLU A 106 9.59 -10.56 31.36
C GLU A 106 10.35 -11.43 30.35
N THR A 107 9.73 -11.73 29.20
CA THR A 107 10.36 -12.54 28.15
C THR A 107 11.49 -11.77 27.47
N LEU A 108 11.27 -10.48 27.19
CA LEU A 108 12.31 -9.56 26.73
C LEU A 108 13.45 -9.45 27.76
N ALA A 109 13.13 -9.24 29.04
CA ALA A 109 14.13 -9.15 30.12
C ALA A 109 15.07 -10.37 30.20
N ARG A 110 14.53 -11.59 30.02
CA ARG A 110 15.33 -12.82 29.90
C ARG A 110 16.26 -12.79 28.67
N ALA A 111 15.74 -12.43 27.50
CA ALA A 111 16.55 -12.31 26.28
C ALA A 111 17.66 -11.25 26.39
N LEU A 112 17.40 -10.13 27.09
CA LEU A 112 18.40 -9.09 27.38
C LEU A 112 19.50 -9.61 28.32
N THR A 113 19.11 -10.37 29.35
CA THR A 113 20.05 -11.04 30.26
C THR A 113 20.96 -12.01 29.51
N GLU A 114 20.39 -12.87 28.65
CA GLU A 114 21.14 -13.83 27.83
C GLU A 114 22.07 -13.14 26.82
N ALA A 115 21.65 -12.02 26.23
CA ALA A 115 22.47 -11.21 25.32
C ALA A 115 23.56 -10.39 26.04
N GLY A 116 23.57 -10.34 27.37
CA GLY A 116 24.51 -9.57 28.17
C GLY A 116 24.40 -8.05 27.91
N VAL A 117 23.16 -7.56 27.82
CA VAL A 117 22.83 -6.14 27.64
C VAL A 117 21.97 -5.65 28.82
N ASP A 118 21.96 -4.34 29.08
CA ASP A 118 21.26 -3.76 30.22
C ASP A 118 19.78 -3.49 29.93
N ALA A 119 19.45 -2.97 28.74
CA ALA A 119 18.07 -2.64 28.37
C ALA A 119 17.77 -2.74 26.87
N PHE A 120 16.49 -2.88 26.54
CA PHE A 120 15.89 -2.58 25.25
C PHE A 120 15.34 -1.16 25.26
N ILE A 121 15.60 -0.39 24.20
CA ILE A 121 15.13 0.98 24.04
C ILE A 121 14.39 1.10 22.69
N ALA A 122 13.18 1.65 22.72
CA ALA A 122 12.39 1.96 21.53
C ALA A 122 11.90 3.42 21.55
N GLU A 123 11.73 4.00 20.36
CA GLU A 123 10.83 5.15 20.18
C GLU A 123 9.38 4.63 20.05
N PRO A 124 8.34 5.49 20.00
CA PRO A 124 7.00 5.10 19.57
C PRO A 124 7.01 4.32 18.23
N SER A 125 6.86 3.00 18.34
CA SER A 125 6.92 2.03 17.25
C SER A 125 6.02 0.81 17.55
N ALA A 126 5.94 -0.14 16.62
CA ALA A 126 5.28 -1.41 16.87
C ALA A 126 5.92 -2.20 18.03
N SER A 127 7.22 -2.00 18.32
CA SER A 127 7.88 -2.62 19.48
C SER A 127 7.42 -1.99 20.79
N SER A 128 7.31 -0.67 20.89
CA SER A 128 6.74 -0.03 22.10
C SER A 128 5.25 -0.31 22.26
N ALA A 129 4.53 -0.50 21.15
CA ALA A 129 3.14 -0.97 21.18
C ALA A 129 3.08 -2.40 21.73
N TYR A 130 3.91 -3.32 21.22
CA TYR A 130 3.96 -4.73 21.62
C TYR A 130 4.29 -4.95 23.10
N TYR A 131 5.26 -4.20 23.65
CA TYR A 131 5.74 -4.39 25.02
C TYR A 131 4.99 -3.54 26.05
N ALA A 132 4.49 -2.36 25.70
CA ALA A 132 3.99 -1.38 26.68
C ALA A 132 2.72 -0.62 26.28
N ASN A 133 2.06 -1.00 25.18
CA ASN A 133 0.88 -0.32 24.64
C ASN A 133 1.12 1.17 24.27
N VAL A 134 2.35 1.52 23.87
CA VAL A 134 2.68 2.85 23.33
C VAL A 134 2.71 2.78 21.81
N SER A 135 1.62 3.17 21.15
CA SER A 135 1.50 3.15 19.69
C SER A 135 1.95 4.46 19.02
N TYR A 136 1.97 4.46 17.69
CA TYR A 136 2.28 5.61 16.82
C TYR A 136 1.35 6.84 17.00
N THR A 137 0.33 6.76 17.86
CA THR A 137 -0.49 7.92 18.27
C THR A 137 0.33 9.01 18.97
N TYR A 138 1.52 8.68 19.48
CA TYR A 138 2.54 9.65 19.80
C TYR A 138 3.47 9.86 18.59
N GLU A 139 3.31 10.98 17.90
CA GLU A 139 4.15 11.33 16.74
C GLU A 139 5.63 11.54 17.12
N LEU A 140 6.53 11.05 16.28
CA LEU A 140 7.97 11.22 16.44
C LEU A 140 8.39 12.67 16.11
N SER A 141 8.98 13.38 17.08
CA SER A 141 9.54 14.73 16.90
C SER A 141 11.06 14.74 17.07
N GLU A 142 11.72 15.88 16.93
CA GLU A 142 13.15 16.06 17.22
C GLU A 142 13.53 15.79 18.68
N ARG A 143 12.55 15.72 19.58
CA ARG A 143 12.73 15.49 21.02
C ARG A 143 12.60 13.99 21.35
N PRO A 144 13.64 13.35 21.93
CA PRO A 144 13.54 11.96 22.35
C PRO A 144 12.45 11.72 23.40
N PHE A 145 11.48 10.89 23.03
CA PHE A 145 10.63 10.13 23.93
C PHE A 145 10.97 8.65 23.72
N LEU A 146 11.52 8.00 24.75
CA LEU A 146 12.01 6.62 24.66
C LEU A 146 11.29 5.73 25.66
N VAL A 147 10.74 4.62 25.17
CA VAL A 147 10.19 3.52 25.96
C VAL A 147 11.30 2.51 26.23
N ILE A 148 11.42 2.06 27.48
CA ILE A 148 12.56 1.27 27.95
C ILE A 148 12.06 0.08 28.78
N ILE A 149 12.53 -1.11 28.45
CA ILE A 149 12.41 -2.32 29.30
C ILE A 149 13.83 -2.79 29.58
N ASP A 150 14.19 -2.95 30.86
CA ASP A 150 15.50 -3.50 31.22
C ASP A 150 15.50 -5.00 31.51
N LYS A 151 16.71 -5.54 31.72
CA LYS A 151 16.94 -6.98 32.00
C LYS A 151 16.29 -7.49 33.29
N ASP A 152 15.80 -6.61 34.15
CA ASP A 152 15.04 -6.94 35.37
C ASP A 152 13.52 -6.76 35.16
N ALA A 153 13.08 -6.56 33.91
CA ALA A 153 11.72 -6.27 33.48
C ALA A 153 11.15 -4.94 34.01
N GLN A 154 12.00 -4.00 34.45
CA GLN A 154 11.53 -2.69 34.88
C GLN A 154 11.17 -1.83 33.66
N PHE A 155 9.90 -1.42 33.59
CA PHE A 155 9.45 -0.41 32.63
C PHE A 155 9.92 0.99 33.05
N SER A 156 10.53 1.71 32.11
CA SER A 156 10.94 3.10 32.27
C SER A 156 10.63 3.90 31.00
N TYR A 157 10.58 5.22 31.10
CA TYR A 157 10.61 6.07 29.90
C TYR A 157 11.38 7.38 30.09
N LEU A 158 12.06 7.81 29.03
CA LEU A 158 12.73 9.11 28.91
C LEU A 158 11.77 10.10 28.25
N VAL A 159 11.53 11.26 28.85
CA VAL A 159 10.51 12.24 28.39
C VAL A 159 11.02 13.68 28.51
N PRO A 160 10.71 14.57 27.54
CA PRO A 160 10.96 16.00 27.71
C PRO A 160 10.16 16.51 28.92
N LYS A 161 10.79 17.20 29.85
CA LYS A 161 10.20 17.55 31.15
C LYS A 161 8.83 18.24 31.06
N PHE A 162 8.62 19.08 30.05
CA PHE A 162 7.36 19.79 29.84
C PHE A 162 6.23 18.91 29.28
N GLU A 163 6.55 17.73 28.72
CA GLU A 163 5.61 16.74 28.18
C GLU A 163 5.21 15.67 29.20
N ALA A 164 5.90 15.59 30.36
CA ALA A 164 5.73 14.50 31.33
C ALA A 164 4.27 14.23 31.72
N GLY A 165 3.49 15.30 31.97
CA GLY A 165 2.07 15.19 32.31
C GLY A 165 1.15 14.76 31.16
N ARG A 166 1.55 14.98 29.89
CA ARG A 166 0.82 14.43 28.72
C ARG A 166 1.15 12.95 28.53
N ILE A 167 2.42 12.57 28.70
CA ILE A 167 2.86 11.17 28.55
C ILE A 167 2.32 10.28 29.67
N GLU A 168 2.18 10.79 30.90
CA GLU A 168 1.54 10.03 31.99
C GLU A 168 0.06 9.69 31.71
N GLY A 169 -0.61 10.45 30.83
CA GLY A 169 -1.98 10.21 30.39
C GLY A 169 -2.14 9.17 29.27
N LEU A 170 -1.06 8.52 28.82
CA LEU A 170 -1.13 7.41 27.86
C LEU A 170 -1.53 6.10 28.57
N ASP A 171 -2.28 5.24 27.89
CA ASP A 171 -2.72 3.91 28.37
C ASP A 171 -1.60 2.85 28.40
N MET A 172 -0.44 3.24 28.94
CA MET A 172 0.78 2.42 29.02
C MET A 172 0.61 1.25 29.99
N VAL A 173 1.12 0.08 29.60
CA VAL A 173 1.08 -1.13 30.44
C VAL A 173 2.42 -1.37 31.13
N TYR A 174 2.40 -1.41 32.46
CA TYR A 174 3.54 -1.70 33.32
C TYR A 174 3.10 -2.24 34.69
N SER A 175 4.02 -2.91 35.39
CA SER A 175 3.87 -3.28 36.82
C SER A 175 4.24 -2.14 37.75
N ASP A 176 5.38 -1.49 37.48
CA ASP A 176 5.83 -0.24 38.09
C ASP A 176 6.51 0.61 36.99
N LYS A 177 6.62 1.93 37.19
CA LYS A 177 7.23 2.85 36.22
C LYS A 177 8.33 3.73 36.81
N LYS A 178 9.44 3.87 36.10
CA LYS A 178 10.44 4.91 36.35
C LYS A 178 10.39 5.99 35.27
N VAL A 179 10.09 7.22 35.67
CA VAL A 179 10.06 8.39 34.78
C VAL A 179 11.43 9.07 34.79
N ILE A 180 11.99 9.32 33.60
CA ILE A 180 13.27 10.01 33.43
C ILE A 180 12.99 11.30 32.65
N GLU A 181 12.89 12.42 33.35
CA GLU A 181 12.68 13.74 32.74
C GLU A 181 14.01 14.35 32.29
N TRP A 182 14.04 14.94 31.08
CA TRP A 182 15.15 15.78 30.62
C TRP A 182 14.65 17.20 30.29
N ALA A 183 15.40 18.24 30.70
CA ALA A 183 15.08 19.63 30.37
C ALA A 183 15.65 20.02 28.99
N GLU A 184 15.00 20.95 28.28
CA GLU A 184 15.34 21.33 26.89
C GLU A 184 16.81 21.80 26.73
N GLU A 185 17.42 22.34 27.79
CA GLU A 185 18.81 22.76 27.85
C GLU A 185 19.83 21.63 28.15
N GLN A 186 19.37 20.37 28.28
CA GLN A 186 20.19 19.20 28.61
C GLN A 186 20.30 18.21 27.44
N SER A 187 21.36 17.39 27.45
CA SER A 187 21.42 16.21 26.59
C SER A 187 20.50 15.10 27.14
N PRO A 188 19.42 14.70 26.44
CA PRO A 188 18.55 13.59 26.87
C PRO A 188 19.33 12.30 27.11
N TYR A 189 20.36 12.04 26.30
CA TYR A 189 21.17 10.83 26.35
C TYR A 189 22.08 10.79 27.57
N GLU A 190 22.69 11.92 27.95
CA GLU A 190 23.47 12.02 29.19
C GLU A 190 22.59 11.93 30.44
N VAL A 191 21.38 12.51 30.38
CA VAL A 191 20.39 12.37 31.45
C VAL A 191 20.01 10.90 31.63
N LEU A 192 19.71 10.19 30.54
CA LEU A 192 19.42 8.76 30.57
C LEU A 192 20.59 7.95 31.14
N ALA A 193 21.79 8.07 30.56
CA ALA A 193 22.97 7.31 30.98
C ALA A 193 23.31 7.51 32.47
N ARG A 194 23.20 8.75 32.97
CA ARG A 194 23.40 9.08 34.39
C ARG A 194 22.29 8.58 35.30
N ALA A 195 21.04 8.54 34.83
CA ALA A 195 19.88 8.11 35.61
C ALA A 195 19.73 6.58 35.70
N THR A 196 20.35 5.83 34.77
CA THR A 196 20.24 4.36 34.70
C THR A 196 21.55 3.63 34.96
N GLY A 197 22.69 4.22 34.59
CA GLY A 197 23.98 3.53 34.60
C GLY A 197 24.11 2.46 33.50
N TYR A 198 23.21 2.43 32.52
CA TYR A 198 23.27 1.45 31.43
C TYR A 198 24.55 1.63 30.61
N SER A 199 25.27 0.53 30.44
CA SER A 199 26.54 0.45 29.72
C SER A 199 26.35 -0.02 28.27
N ARG A 200 25.38 -0.90 28.05
CA ARG A 200 25.09 -1.52 26.76
C ARG A 200 23.59 -1.72 26.60
N VAL A 201 23.06 -1.34 25.45
CA VAL A 201 21.61 -1.44 25.17
C VAL A 201 21.38 -2.05 23.78
N ILE A 202 20.25 -2.72 23.63
CA ILE A 202 19.67 -2.98 22.31
C ILE A 202 18.73 -1.81 21.98
N LEU A 203 18.87 -1.28 20.77
CA LEU A 203 17.96 -0.28 20.23
C LEU A 203 17.03 -0.92 19.20
N ASP A 204 15.75 -0.56 19.25
CA ASP A 204 14.71 -0.94 18.28
C ASP A 204 15.14 -0.61 16.85
N GLU A 205 14.85 -1.50 15.90
CA GLU A 205 15.34 -1.37 14.51
C GLU A 205 14.74 -0.18 13.75
N HIS A 206 13.60 0.34 14.23
CA HIS A 206 12.93 1.53 13.72
C HIS A 206 13.39 2.85 14.35
N ALA A 207 14.20 2.79 15.41
CA ALA A 207 14.67 4.00 16.09
C ALA A 207 15.55 4.84 15.16
N ARG A 208 15.29 6.14 15.13
CA ARG A 208 15.97 7.06 14.21
C ARG A 208 17.45 7.16 14.57
N PHE A 209 18.31 7.20 13.54
CA PHE A 209 19.77 7.14 13.69
C PHE A 209 20.36 8.13 14.71
N PHE A 210 19.76 9.32 14.88
CA PHE A 210 20.24 10.30 15.84
C PHE A 210 20.06 9.88 17.32
N ILE A 211 19.12 8.96 17.62
CA ILE A 211 18.98 8.33 18.94
C ILE A 211 20.19 7.43 19.21
N ALA A 212 20.54 6.56 18.25
CA ALA A 212 21.72 5.70 18.36
C ALA A 212 23.01 6.53 18.53
N ALA A 213 23.19 7.55 17.71
CA ALA A 213 24.35 8.45 17.78
C ALA A 213 24.40 9.23 19.10
N GLY A 214 23.26 9.68 19.62
CA GLY A 214 23.16 10.38 20.90
C GLY A 214 23.52 9.49 22.11
N LEU A 215 23.00 8.26 22.14
CA LEU A 215 23.34 7.25 23.15
C LEU A 215 24.83 6.90 23.12
N GLN A 216 25.39 6.69 21.93
CA GLN A 216 26.83 6.43 21.74
C GLN A 216 27.70 7.61 22.20
N ALA A 217 27.29 8.85 21.90
CA ALA A 217 27.99 10.05 22.36
C ALA A 217 27.93 10.22 23.89
N ALA A 218 26.88 9.74 24.54
CA ALA A 218 26.76 9.67 26.00
C ALA A 218 27.51 8.49 26.64
N GLY A 219 28.23 7.68 25.85
CA GLY A 219 29.06 6.57 26.32
C GLY A 219 28.35 5.21 26.43
N VAL A 220 27.15 5.07 25.86
CA VAL A 220 26.39 3.80 25.89
C VAL A 220 26.70 2.97 24.63
N GLU A 221 27.07 1.70 24.80
CA GLU A 221 27.25 0.75 23.70
C GLU A 221 25.88 0.37 23.11
N VAL A 222 25.51 0.99 21.98
CA VAL A 222 24.28 0.64 21.24
C VAL A 222 24.51 -0.55 20.32
N ARG A 223 23.68 -1.57 20.45
CA ARG A 223 23.59 -2.74 19.56
C ARG A 223 22.26 -2.74 18.79
N PRO A 224 22.22 -3.28 17.56
CA PRO A 224 20.96 -3.59 16.90
C PRO A 224 20.21 -4.69 17.66
N ALA A 225 18.91 -4.85 17.37
CA ALA A 225 18.15 -6.02 17.81
C ALA A 225 18.84 -7.31 17.34
N SER A 226 18.97 -8.28 18.24
CA SER A 226 19.43 -9.63 17.90
C SER A 226 18.28 -10.45 17.33
N ASP A 227 18.63 -11.51 16.59
CA ASP A 227 17.70 -12.50 16.05
C ASP A 227 16.70 -12.99 17.13
N THR A 228 17.18 -13.17 18.37
CA THR A 228 16.34 -13.54 19.54
C THR A 228 15.29 -12.48 19.85
N VAL A 229 15.66 -11.19 19.89
CA VAL A 229 14.74 -10.07 20.21
C VAL A 229 13.77 -9.82 19.06
N GLN A 230 14.22 -9.91 17.80
CA GLN A 230 13.35 -9.87 16.63
C GLN A 230 12.34 -11.04 16.63
N SER A 231 12.79 -12.24 17.00
CA SER A 231 11.94 -13.43 17.08
C SER A 231 10.78 -13.32 18.08
N LEU A 232 10.91 -12.49 19.13
CA LEU A 232 9.86 -12.32 20.14
C LEU A 232 8.55 -11.77 19.56
N ARG A 233 8.63 -10.89 18.54
CA ARG A 233 7.47 -10.41 17.79
C ARG A 233 7.12 -11.31 16.60
N ALA A 234 8.13 -11.94 16.00
CA ALA A 234 7.92 -12.83 14.85
C ALA A 234 7.04 -14.04 15.22
N VAL A 235 7.22 -14.62 16.41
CA VAL A 235 6.45 -15.75 16.96
C VAL A 235 5.25 -15.23 17.75
N LYS A 236 4.03 -15.49 17.24
CA LYS A 236 2.77 -14.96 17.77
C LYS A 236 2.23 -15.82 18.91
N THR A 237 1.66 -15.20 19.95
CA THR A 237 0.85 -15.92 20.96
C THR A 237 -0.50 -16.38 20.39
N ASP A 238 -1.19 -17.30 21.08
CA ASP A 238 -2.55 -17.72 20.69
C ASP A 238 -3.54 -16.54 20.61
N ALA A 239 -3.37 -15.51 21.44
CA ALA A 239 -4.19 -14.31 21.41
C ALA A 239 -3.91 -13.47 20.15
N GLU A 240 -2.63 -13.28 19.81
CA GLU A 240 -2.23 -12.58 18.59
C GLU A 240 -2.69 -13.31 17.32
N VAL A 241 -2.56 -14.64 17.30
CA VAL A 241 -3.08 -15.49 16.22
C VAL A 241 -4.59 -15.36 16.11
N ALA A 242 -5.33 -15.30 17.22
CA ALA A 242 -6.78 -15.10 17.19
C ALA A 242 -7.17 -13.75 16.58
N ILE A 243 -6.48 -12.66 16.93
CA ILE A 243 -6.73 -11.32 16.41
C ILE A 243 -6.41 -11.27 14.90
N LEU A 244 -5.21 -11.71 14.51
CA LEU A 244 -4.78 -11.79 13.11
C LEU A 244 -5.75 -12.64 12.28
N LYS A 245 -6.18 -13.80 12.80
CA LYS A 245 -7.17 -14.66 12.14
C LYS A 245 -8.52 -13.98 11.97
N GLY A 246 -9.00 -13.26 12.98
CA GLY A 246 -10.27 -12.52 12.93
C GLY A 246 -10.28 -11.47 11.82
N ILE A 247 -9.29 -10.56 11.84
CA ILE A 247 -9.21 -9.48 10.85
C ILE A 247 -8.92 -9.99 9.44
N ASN A 248 -8.03 -10.98 9.26
CA ASN A 248 -7.74 -11.53 7.92
C ASN A 248 -8.89 -12.37 7.35
N SER A 249 -9.61 -13.13 8.18
CA SER A 249 -10.84 -13.82 7.74
C SER A 249 -11.92 -12.83 7.34
N PHE A 250 -12.11 -11.75 8.11
CA PHE A 250 -13.06 -10.69 7.76
C PHE A 250 -12.66 -9.97 6.47
N THR A 251 -11.38 -9.64 6.28
CA THR A 251 -10.88 -9.01 5.05
C THR A 251 -11.08 -9.92 3.82
N LEU A 252 -10.89 -11.23 3.93
CA LEU A 252 -11.21 -12.14 2.82
C LEU A 252 -12.71 -12.18 2.51
N GLU A 253 -13.59 -12.19 3.52
CA GLU A 253 -15.04 -12.11 3.27
C GLU A 253 -15.46 -10.74 2.71
N LEU A 254 -14.77 -9.65 3.06
CA LEU A 254 -14.94 -8.34 2.43
C LEU A 254 -14.58 -8.42 0.94
N VAL A 255 -13.44 -9.02 0.56
CA VAL A 255 -13.07 -9.22 -0.85
C VAL A 255 -14.06 -10.13 -1.59
N ARG A 256 -14.56 -11.20 -0.95
CA ARG A 256 -15.65 -12.06 -1.48
C ARG A 256 -16.93 -11.26 -1.71
N SER A 257 -17.29 -10.38 -0.78
CA SER A 257 -18.48 -9.52 -0.90
C SER A 257 -18.36 -8.53 -2.07
N LEU A 258 -17.18 -7.95 -2.26
CA LEU A 258 -16.87 -7.10 -3.41
C LEU A 258 -16.95 -7.90 -4.72
N GLN A 259 -16.35 -9.10 -4.79
CA GLN A 259 -16.35 -9.94 -6.00
C GLN A 259 -17.77 -10.26 -6.51
N ARG A 260 -18.71 -10.54 -5.60
CA ARG A 260 -20.13 -10.83 -5.94
C ARG A 260 -20.85 -9.62 -6.55
N CYS A 261 -20.43 -8.41 -6.19
CA CYS A 261 -21.12 -7.17 -6.50
C CYS A 261 -20.42 -6.32 -7.58
N LEU A 262 -19.12 -6.53 -7.79
CA LEU A 262 -18.30 -5.90 -8.83
C LEU A 262 -18.87 -6.17 -10.23
N ARG A 263 -18.74 -5.20 -11.14
CA ARG A 263 -19.19 -5.33 -12.53
C ARG A 263 -18.22 -4.64 -13.48
N VAL A 264 -18.22 -5.06 -14.74
CA VAL A 264 -17.67 -4.24 -15.84
C VAL A 264 -18.36 -2.87 -15.80
N GLY A 265 -17.58 -1.79 -15.90
CA GLY A 265 -18.08 -0.43 -15.68
C GLY A 265 -17.93 0.11 -14.24
N THR A 266 -17.46 -0.67 -13.27
CA THR A 266 -17.09 -0.14 -11.94
C THR A 266 -15.74 0.60 -12.00
N ALA A 267 -15.65 1.78 -11.39
CA ALA A 267 -14.41 2.56 -11.25
C ALA A 267 -13.55 2.07 -10.07
N GLN A 268 -12.21 2.19 -10.17
CA GLN A 268 -11.28 1.80 -9.09
C GLN A 268 -11.60 2.49 -7.77
N GLU A 269 -11.84 3.80 -7.82
CA GLU A 269 -12.12 4.65 -6.67
C GLU A 269 -13.43 4.25 -5.97
N ALA A 270 -14.40 3.67 -6.70
CA ALA A 270 -15.63 3.15 -6.12
C ALA A 270 -15.37 1.88 -5.30
N VAL A 271 -14.41 1.04 -5.71
CA VAL A 271 -14.00 -0.15 -4.94
C VAL A 271 -13.22 0.27 -3.69
N VAL A 272 -12.26 1.20 -3.82
CA VAL A 272 -11.46 1.73 -2.69
C VAL A 272 -12.36 2.39 -1.64
N SER A 273 -13.24 3.31 -2.04
CA SER A 273 -14.17 3.95 -1.10
C SER A 273 -15.16 2.96 -0.48
N THR A 274 -15.62 1.95 -1.24
CA THR A 274 -16.47 0.89 -0.68
C THR A 274 -15.73 0.06 0.36
N GLY A 275 -14.48 -0.36 0.10
CA GLY A 275 -13.68 -1.13 1.05
C GLY A 275 -13.50 -0.39 2.39
N GLN A 276 -13.18 0.91 2.33
CA GLN A 276 -13.08 1.76 3.51
C GLN A 276 -14.40 1.81 4.30
N ASN A 277 -15.52 2.04 3.61
CA ASN A 277 -16.84 2.13 4.23
C ASN A 277 -17.27 0.80 4.86
N LEU A 278 -16.96 -0.34 4.24
CA LEU A 278 -17.30 -1.67 4.75
C LEU A 278 -16.54 -2.01 6.05
N PHE A 279 -15.24 -1.71 6.14
CA PHE A 279 -14.49 -1.84 7.39
C PHE A 279 -15.04 -0.89 8.48
N ALA A 280 -15.25 0.38 8.15
CA ALA A 280 -15.79 1.38 9.08
C ALA A 280 -17.17 0.98 9.63
N ARG A 281 -18.04 0.43 8.77
CA ARG A 281 -19.37 -0.05 9.14
C ARG A 281 -19.36 -1.31 10.00
N ALA A 282 -18.30 -2.11 9.92
CA ALA A 282 -18.07 -3.26 10.79
C ALA A 282 -17.39 -2.92 12.14
N GLY A 283 -17.09 -1.63 12.39
CA GLY A 283 -16.48 -1.18 13.65
C GLY A 283 -14.95 -1.22 13.68
N VAL A 284 -14.30 -1.51 12.56
CA VAL A 284 -12.83 -1.44 12.36
C VAL A 284 -12.50 -0.34 11.33
N GLY A 285 -11.33 -0.36 10.69
CA GLY A 285 -10.95 0.65 9.69
C GLY A 285 -9.75 1.53 10.08
N SER A 286 -9.21 1.38 11.30
CA SER A 286 -7.90 1.96 11.62
C SER A 286 -6.84 1.35 10.71
N GLY A 287 -5.90 2.19 10.26
CA GLY A 287 -4.86 1.79 9.30
C GLY A 287 -5.39 1.24 7.97
N TYR A 288 -6.63 1.57 7.55
CA TYR A 288 -7.17 1.14 6.26
C TYR A 288 -6.29 1.57 5.08
N TRP A 289 -6.03 0.64 4.16
CA TRP A 289 -5.41 0.89 2.87
C TRP A 289 -5.97 -0.07 1.82
N ALA A 290 -5.88 0.32 0.54
CA ALA A 290 -6.18 -0.58 -0.58
C ALA A 290 -5.46 -0.18 -1.87
N ILE A 291 -5.03 -1.20 -2.61
CA ILE A 291 -4.53 -1.14 -3.98
C ILE A 291 -5.54 -1.87 -4.87
N VAL A 292 -6.22 -1.14 -5.75
CA VAL A 292 -7.19 -1.70 -6.70
C VAL A 292 -6.70 -1.44 -8.12
N LEU A 293 -6.32 -2.49 -8.84
CA LEU A 293 -5.69 -2.39 -10.17
C LEU A 293 -6.47 -3.23 -11.19
N PHE A 294 -6.87 -2.61 -12.30
CA PHE A 294 -7.61 -3.29 -13.37
C PHE A 294 -6.72 -3.52 -14.59
N GLY A 295 -6.73 -4.74 -15.13
CA GLY A 295 -6.01 -5.13 -16.35
C GLY A 295 -4.53 -4.72 -16.35
N ASP A 296 -4.11 -3.93 -17.33
CA ASP A 296 -2.72 -3.49 -17.53
C ASP A 296 -2.10 -2.70 -16.36
N GLN A 297 -2.92 -2.07 -15.52
CA GLN A 297 -2.42 -1.37 -14.33
C GLN A 297 -1.89 -2.32 -13.27
N ALA A 298 -2.36 -3.58 -13.23
CA ALA A 298 -1.86 -4.59 -12.31
C ALA A 298 -0.39 -4.96 -12.57
N ALA A 299 0.17 -4.61 -13.73
CA ALA A 299 1.60 -4.78 -14.05
C ALA A 299 2.55 -3.96 -13.17
N TYR A 300 2.03 -3.07 -12.32
CA TYR A 300 2.79 -2.31 -11.34
C TYR A 300 2.31 -2.75 -9.93
N PRO A 301 3.07 -3.56 -9.17
CA PRO A 301 2.56 -4.24 -7.98
C PRO A 301 2.05 -3.31 -6.86
N HIS A 302 2.61 -2.10 -6.78
CA HIS A 302 2.20 -1.03 -5.85
C HIS A 302 1.32 0.06 -6.52
N GLY A 303 0.82 -0.19 -7.73
CA GLY A 303 0.00 0.77 -8.49
C GLY A 303 0.76 1.97 -9.03
N GLY A 304 0.20 3.17 -8.85
CA GLY A 304 0.73 4.44 -9.38
C GLY A 304 -0.05 5.03 -10.57
N LYS A 305 -1.15 4.41 -10.98
CA LYS A 305 -2.15 4.96 -11.91
C LYS A 305 -3.55 4.82 -11.31
N HIS A 306 -4.43 5.75 -11.65
CA HIS A 306 -5.79 5.87 -11.09
C HIS A 306 -6.81 6.20 -12.21
N GLY A 307 -8.10 6.25 -11.87
CA GLY A 307 -9.18 6.67 -12.75
C GLY A 307 -9.59 5.65 -13.81
N LYS A 308 -9.16 4.38 -13.70
CA LYS A 308 -9.58 3.32 -14.62
C LYS A 308 -10.94 2.75 -14.20
N THR A 309 -11.69 2.33 -15.20
CA THR A 309 -12.94 1.59 -15.07
C THR A 309 -12.70 0.16 -15.53
N LEU A 310 -13.24 -0.84 -14.83
CA LEU A 310 -13.03 -2.25 -15.13
C LEU A 310 -13.61 -2.58 -16.51
N GLY A 311 -12.76 -3.01 -17.44
CA GLY A 311 -13.14 -3.41 -18.79
C GLY A 311 -13.60 -4.87 -18.89
N GLU A 312 -14.20 -5.22 -20.04
CA GLU A 312 -14.39 -6.62 -20.42
C GLU A 312 -13.03 -7.27 -20.71
N GLY A 313 -12.85 -8.54 -20.33
CA GLY A 313 -11.58 -9.25 -20.56
C GLY A 313 -10.46 -8.93 -19.56
N GLU A 314 -10.72 -8.10 -18.55
CA GLU A 314 -9.74 -7.68 -17.53
C GLU A 314 -9.95 -8.38 -16.18
N PHE A 315 -8.87 -8.69 -15.49
CA PHE A 315 -8.90 -8.97 -14.06
C PHE A 315 -9.02 -7.69 -13.23
N ALA A 316 -9.62 -7.81 -12.05
CA ALA A 316 -9.42 -6.87 -10.96
C ALA A 316 -8.49 -7.48 -9.91
N LEU A 317 -7.30 -6.89 -9.72
CA LEU A 317 -6.46 -7.15 -8.56
C LEU A 317 -6.93 -6.20 -7.45
N ILE A 318 -7.40 -6.78 -6.35
CA ILE A 318 -7.74 -6.07 -5.12
C ILE A 318 -6.79 -6.58 -4.05
N ASP A 319 -6.03 -5.66 -3.50
CA ASP A 319 -5.13 -5.86 -2.38
C ASP A 319 -5.50 -4.83 -1.31
N ILE A 320 -5.73 -5.28 -0.08
CA ILE A 320 -6.54 -4.54 0.89
C ILE A 320 -6.31 -5.02 2.32
N GLY A 321 -6.21 -4.05 3.24
CA GLY A 321 -5.95 -4.31 4.65
C GLY A 321 -6.58 -3.30 5.59
N SER A 322 -6.76 -3.71 6.84
CA SER A 322 -7.08 -2.84 7.98
C SER A 322 -6.58 -3.51 9.27
N LYS A 323 -6.81 -2.90 10.43
CA LYS A 323 -6.32 -3.37 11.73
C LYS A 323 -7.45 -3.77 12.68
N LEU A 324 -7.17 -4.75 13.53
CA LEU A 324 -7.93 -5.09 14.74
C LEU A 324 -6.93 -5.11 15.90
N HIS A 325 -7.17 -4.31 16.95
CA HIS A 325 -6.24 -4.13 18.07
C HIS A 325 -4.78 -3.86 17.62
N ASP A 326 -4.65 -3.02 16.59
CA ASP A 326 -3.43 -2.70 15.84
C ASP A 326 -2.75 -3.82 15.02
N TYR A 327 -3.18 -5.09 15.12
CA TYR A 327 -2.72 -6.18 14.26
C TYR A 327 -3.34 -6.09 12.87
N GLY A 328 -2.52 -6.21 11.82
CA GLY A 328 -2.92 -5.99 10.43
C GLY A 328 -3.60 -7.18 9.74
N SER A 329 -4.42 -6.88 8.74
CA SER A 329 -4.75 -7.81 7.66
C SER A 329 -4.10 -7.43 6.34
N ASP A 330 -3.74 -8.45 5.56
CA ASP A 330 -3.06 -8.33 4.28
C ASP A 330 -3.57 -9.44 3.35
N VAL A 331 -4.36 -9.07 2.32
CA VAL A 331 -5.05 -10.04 1.45
C VAL A 331 -5.19 -9.52 0.02
N THR A 332 -4.23 -9.85 -0.83
CA THR A 332 -4.41 -9.76 -2.29
C THR A 332 -5.27 -10.88 -2.88
N ARG A 333 -6.20 -10.50 -3.76
CA ARG A 333 -6.90 -11.38 -4.71
C ARG A 333 -6.94 -10.77 -6.11
N THR A 334 -6.58 -11.57 -7.10
CA THR A 334 -6.86 -11.27 -8.52
C THR A 334 -8.13 -12.01 -8.95
N ILE A 335 -9.21 -11.27 -9.21
CA ILE A 335 -10.58 -11.78 -9.34
C ILE A 335 -11.27 -11.35 -10.64
N LEU A 336 -12.41 -11.98 -10.92
CA LEU A 336 -13.35 -11.60 -11.97
C LEU A 336 -14.77 -11.39 -11.41
N PRO A 337 -15.51 -10.39 -11.91
CA PRO A 337 -16.96 -10.31 -11.70
C PRO A 337 -17.69 -11.59 -12.10
N ALA A 338 -18.80 -11.88 -11.43
CA ALA A 338 -19.66 -13.01 -11.79
C ALA A 338 -20.09 -12.95 -13.27
N GLY A 339 -19.84 -14.04 -14.02
CA GLY A 339 -20.18 -14.16 -15.44
C GLY A 339 -19.21 -13.49 -16.42
N SER A 340 -18.24 -12.70 -15.94
CA SER A 340 -17.15 -12.17 -16.78
C SER A 340 -16.16 -13.28 -17.18
N LYS A 341 -15.30 -13.01 -18.16
CA LYS A 341 -14.24 -13.91 -18.61
C LYS A 341 -13.00 -13.12 -19.02
N VAL A 342 -11.84 -13.77 -18.95
CA VAL A 342 -10.56 -13.33 -19.53
C VAL A 342 -10.17 -14.26 -20.69
N SER A 343 -9.08 -13.94 -21.39
CA SER A 343 -8.47 -14.90 -22.33
C SER A 343 -7.98 -16.16 -21.61
N GLY A 344 -7.95 -17.30 -22.31
CA GLY A 344 -7.39 -18.53 -21.76
C GLY A 344 -5.91 -18.40 -21.35
N GLU A 345 -5.19 -17.47 -21.97
CA GLU A 345 -3.83 -17.12 -21.60
C GLU A 345 -3.76 -16.45 -20.22
N LEU A 346 -4.55 -15.39 -19.98
CA LEU A 346 -4.58 -14.71 -18.68
C LEU A 346 -5.06 -15.63 -17.56
N LEU A 347 -5.99 -16.55 -17.85
CA LEU A 347 -6.38 -17.61 -16.92
C LEU A 347 -5.21 -18.57 -16.61
N GLY A 348 -4.37 -18.89 -17.60
CA GLY A 348 -3.15 -19.67 -17.43
C GLY A 348 -2.09 -18.97 -16.56
N ILE A 349 -1.92 -17.65 -16.70
CA ILE A 349 -1.08 -16.85 -15.78
C ILE A 349 -1.60 -16.96 -14.35
N TRP A 350 -2.92 -16.83 -14.15
CA TRP A 350 -3.54 -16.98 -12.83
C TRP A 350 -3.30 -18.35 -12.21
N GLN A 351 -3.43 -19.42 -13.01
CA GLN A 351 -3.13 -20.79 -12.58
C GLN A 351 -1.64 -20.99 -12.25
N THR A 352 -0.74 -20.32 -12.98
CA THR A 352 0.71 -20.33 -12.69
C THR A 352 1.01 -19.68 -11.34
N VAL A 353 0.37 -18.55 -11.03
CA VAL A 353 0.49 -17.89 -9.71
C VAL A 353 -0.12 -18.74 -8.59
N GLN A 354 -1.26 -19.40 -8.82
CA GLN A 354 -1.84 -20.35 -7.84
C GLN A 354 -0.92 -21.55 -7.59
N ALA A 355 -0.23 -22.06 -8.62
CA ALA A 355 0.77 -23.11 -8.49
C ALA A 355 2.01 -22.64 -7.72
N ALA A 356 2.49 -21.42 -7.98
CA ALA A 356 3.56 -20.78 -7.22
C ALA A 356 3.21 -20.62 -5.73
N GLN A 357 2.01 -20.12 -5.43
CA GLN A 357 1.53 -19.95 -4.04
C GLN A 357 1.45 -21.30 -3.32
N SER A 358 1.03 -22.35 -4.04
CA SER A 358 0.96 -23.71 -3.50
C SER A 358 2.34 -24.30 -3.25
N ALA A 359 3.29 -24.17 -4.18
CA ALA A 359 4.66 -24.66 -4.00
C ALA A 359 5.40 -23.96 -2.84
N GLY A 360 5.15 -22.68 -2.61
CA GLY A 360 5.61 -21.99 -1.40
C GLY A 360 4.91 -22.49 -0.14
N PHE A 361 3.57 -22.60 -0.17
CA PHE A 361 2.76 -23.05 0.97
C PHE A 361 3.17 -24.45 1.47
N ASP A 362 3.43 -25.37 0.54
CA ASP A 362 3.81 -26.76 0.85
C ASP A 362 5.19 -26.88 1.53
N LEU A 363 6.00 -25.79 1.57
CA LEU A 363 7.25 -25.69 2.34
C LEU A 363 7.17 -24.74 3.55
N MET A 364 5.99 -24.23 3.93
CA MET A 364 5.82 -23.40 5.13
C MET A 364 5.80 -24.24 6.42
N HIS A 365 6.87 -24.99 6.62
CA HIS A 365 7.12 -25.89 7.74
C HIS A 365 8.23 -25.36 8.64
N PRO A 366 8.21 -25.66 9.95
CA PRO A 366 9.30 -25.30 10.84
C PRO A 366 10.59 -25.99 10.41
N ASN A 367 11.70 -25.25 10.46
CA ASN A 367 13.06 -25.62 10.02
C ASN A 367 13.37 -25.50 8.52
N GLU A 368 12.40 -25.30 7.63
CA GLU A 368 12.65 -24.85 6.26
C GLU A 368 13.17 -23.41 6.29
N THR A 369 14.13 -23.05 5.44
CA THR A 369 14.61 -21.65 5.40
C THR A 369 13.71 -20.77 4.56
N ALA A 370 13.58 -19.50 4.94
CA ALA A 370 12.85 -18.50 4.18
C ALA A 370 13.26 -18.43 2.69
N SER A 371 14.53 -18.71 2.37
CA SER A 371 15.05 -18.82 1.00
C SER A 371 14.60 -20.07 0.24
N GLU A 372 14.43 -21.22 0.91
CA GLU A 372 13.94 -22.46 0.30
C GLU A 372 12.45 -22.34 -0.06
N VAL A 373 11.66 -21.71 0.82
CA VAL A 373 10.24 -21.43 0.57
C VAL A 373 10.05 -20.47 -0.62
N ASP A 374 10.83 -19.38 -0.67
CA ASP A 374 10.85 -18.44 -1.81
C ASP A 374 11.27 -19.13 -3.12
N ALA A 375 12.31 -19.97 -3.09
CA ALA A 375 12.79 -20.71 -4.26
C ALA A 375 11.75 -21.72 -4.79
N ALA A 376 11.01 -22.41 -3.92
CA ALA A 376 9.95 -23.32 -4.32
C ALA A 376 8.80 -22.60 -5.03
N SER A 377 8.39 -21.42 -4.53
CA SER A 377 7.37 -20.62 -5.19
C SER A 377 7.81 -20.07 -6.55
N ARG A 378 9.08 -19.72 -6.71
CA ARG A 378 9.63 -19.26 -8.01
C ARG A 378 9.60 -20.35 -9.09
N LYS A 379 9.68 -21.63 -8.71
CA LYS A 379 9.83 -22.73 -9.68
C LYS A 379 8.67 -22.85 -10.69
N PRO A 380 7.38 -22.92 -10.30
CA PRO A 380 6.27 -22.94 -11.26
C PRO A 380 6.25 -21.75 -12.22
N VAL A 381 6.63 -20.56 -11.75
CA VAL A 381 6.72 -19.35 -12.59
C VAL A 381 7.85 -19.44 -13.62
N ALA A 382 9.01 -19.98 -13.20
CA ALA A 382 10.15 -20.20 -14.09
C ALA A 382 9.89 -21.30 -15.13
N ASP A 383 9.29 -22.43 -14.72
CA ASP A 383 8.91 -23.53 -15.61
C ASP A 383 7.86 -23.07 -16.67
N ALA A 384 7.00 -22.11 -16.33
CA ALA A 384 6.05 -21.47 -17.24
C ALA A 384 6.68 -20.39 -18.16
N GLY A 385 7.97 -20.07 -18.00
CA GLY A 385 8.69 -19.09 -18.80
C GLY A 385 8.56 -17.63 -18.34
N TYR A 386 8.08 -17.38 -17.11
CA TYR A 386 7.83 -16.03 -16.58
C TYR A 386 8.79 -15.59 -15.47
N ALA A 387 9.95 -16.25 -15.32
CA ALA A 387 10.90 -16.02 -14.22
C ALA A 387 11.29 -14.54 -14.01
N GLU A 388 11.54 -13.80 -15.09
CA GLU A 388 11.93 -12.37 -15.03
C GLU A 388 10.80 -11.43 -14.56
N PHE A 389 9.56 -11.92 -14.49
CA PHE A 389 8.37 -11.15 -14.14
C PHE A 389 7.89 -11.41 -12.70
N TYR A 390 8.54 -12.30 -11.96
CA TYR A 390 8.35 -12.45 -10.50
C TYR A 390 9.40 -11.60 -9.77
N THR A 391 9.08 -10.31 -9.65
CA THR A 391 10.04 -9.22 -9.37
C THR A 391 10.28 -8.90 -7.90
N HIS A 392 9.58 -9.56 -6.97
CA HIS A 392 9.71 -9.35 -5.52
C HIS A 392 9.86 -10.67 -4.75
N ARG A 393 10.03 -10.56 -3.43
CA ARG A 393 10.05 -11.65 -2.44
C ARG A 393 8.74 -12.46 -2.43
N LEU A 394 8.73 -13.66 -1.87
CA LEU A 394 7.51 -14.45 -1.65
C LEU A 394 6.60 -13.90 -0.54
N GLY A 395 7.15 -13.15 0.42
CA GLY A 395 6.36 -12.59 1.51
C GLY A 395 7.21 -12.05 2.66
N HIS A 396 6.51 -11.71 3.74
CA HIS A 396 7.04 -11.07 4.94
C HIS A 396 6.23 -11.51 6.17
N GLY A 397 6.76 -11.27 7.36
CA GLY A 397 6.00 -11.39 8.59
C GLY A 397 4.86 -10.39 8.62
N LEU A 398 3.75 -10.79 9.25
CA LEU A 398 2.57 -9.95 9.47
C LEU A 398 2.22 -9.96 10.96
N GLY A 399 2.01 -8.77 11.54
CA GLY A 399 1.72 -8.59 12.96
C GLY A 399 1.17 -7.21 13.27
N LEU A 400 1.83 -6.49 14.18
CA LEU A 400 1.53 -5.08 14.47
C LEU A 400 2.00 -4.16 13.34
N GLU A 401 3.02 -4.59 12.61
CA GLU A 401 3.46 -4.00 11.34
C GLU A 401 2.89 -4.80 10.17
N MET A 402 2.67 -4.11 9.05
CA MET A 402 2.32 -4.77 7.78
C MET A 402 3.47 -5.66 7.30
N HIS A 403 4.71 -5.15 7.39
CA HIS A 403 5.93 -5.88 7.06
C HIS A 403 6.81 -5.99 8.31
N GLU A 404 6.94 -7.20 8.85
CA GLU A 404 7.88 -7.52 9.93
C GLU A 404 8.66 -8.81 9.62
N HIS A 405 9.52 -9.27 10.53
CA HIS A 405 10.26 -10.52 10.38
C HIS A 405 9.35 -11.77 10.53
N PRO A 406 9.67 -12.90 9.86
CA PRO A 406 10.77 -13.10 8.93
C PRO A 406 10.40 -12.73 7.48
N TYR A 407 11.39 -12.42 6.65
CA TYR A 407 11.19 -12.09 5.23
C TYR A 407 11.47 -13.30 4.32
N LEU A 408 10.46 -13.76 3.56
CA LEU A 408 10.56 -14.88 2.63
C LEU A 408 11.21 -14.45 1.31
N ASN A 409 12.54 -14.44 1.27
CA ASN A 409 13.30 -14.06 0.08
C ASN A 409 14.54 -14.95 -0.08
N GLY A 410 15.00 -15.14 -1.32
CA GLY A 410 16.13 -16.00 -1.67
C GLY A 410 17.51 -15.67 -1.05
N ALA A 411 17.64 -14.60 -0.26
CA ALA A 411 18.86 -14.32 0.52
C ALA A 411 18.70 -14.62 2.02
N ASN A 412 17.48 -14.90 2.52
CA ASN A 412 17.24 -15.15 3.93
C ASN A 412 17.38 -16.63 4.29
N ALA A 413 18.48 -16.99 4.95
CA ALA A 413 18.74 -18.34 5.45
C ALA A 413 18.13 -18.62 6.84
N GLU A 414 17.36 -17.69 7.41
CA GLU A 414 16.61 -17.93 8.64
C GLU A 414 15.60 -19.06 8.47
N LYS A 415 15.49 -19.90 9.49
CA LYS A 415 14.53 -21.01 9.55
C LYS A 415 13.20 -20.56 10.12
N LEU A 416 12.12 -20.97 9.47
CA LEU A 416 10.76 -20.74 9.98
C LEU A 416 10.56 -21.43 11.33
N LYS A 417 9.82 -20.77 12.21
CA LYS A 417 9.52 -21.18 13.59
C LYS A 417 8.03 -21.36 13.79
N VAL A 418 7.65 -22.28 14.67
CA VAL A 418 6.24 -22.47 15.05
C VAL A 418 5.72 -21.20 15.71
N GLY A 419 4.54 -20.74 15.27
CA GLY A 419 3.91 -19.49 15.72
C GLY A 419 4.22 -18.28 14.84
N GLU A 420 5.14 -18.37 13.86
CA GLU A 420 5.33 -17.28 12.89
C GLU A 420 4.13 -17.16 11.95
N VAL A 421 3.74 -15.93 11.64
CA VAL A 421 2.72 -15.61 10.62
C VAL A 421 3.39 -14.82 9.51
N VAL A 422 3.34 -15.35 8.28
CA VAL A 422 3.97 -14.79 7.07
C VAL A 422 3.00 -14.74 5.90
N THR A 423 3.10 -13.72 5.04
CA THR A 423 2.37 -13.67 3.78
C THR A 423 2.94 -14.66 2.75
N ASN A 424 2.08 -15.16 1.87
CA ASN A 424 2.43 -16.01 0.73
C ASN A 424 1.84 -15.38 -0.53
N GLU A 425 2.58 -14.44 -1.11
CA GLU A 425 2.12 -13.42 -2.06
C GLU A 425 2.78 -13.47 -3.46
N PRO A 426 3.02 -14.63 -4.10
CA PRO A 426 3.69 -14.65 -5.40
C PRO A 426 2.88 -13.91 -6.46
N GLY A 427 3.59 -13.28 -7.39
CA GLY A 427 2.96 -12.55 -8.49
C GLY A 427 3.80 -12.49 -9.75
N ILE A 428 3.11 -12.33 -10.88
CA ILE A 428 3.69 -12.16 -12.22
C ILE A 428 3.26 -10.78 -12.72
N TYR A 429 4.22 -9.93 -13.09
CA TYR A 429 4.01 -8.55 -13.51
C TYR A 429 4.69 -8.27 -14.84
N VAL A 430 3.89 -8.02 -15.88
CA VAL A 430 4.37 -7.77 -17.24
C VAL A 430 3.86 -6.39 -17.68
N THR A 431 4.74 -5.40 -17.74
CA THR A 431 4.36 -4.08 -18.28
C THR A 431 4.00 -4.18 -19.77
N SER A 432 3.20 -3.25 -20.30
CA SER A 432 2.83 -3.27 -21.72
C SER A 432 4.05 -3.21 -22.67
N GLU A 433 5.18 -2.63 -22.26
CA GLU A 433 6.42 -2.67 -23.04
C GLU A 433 7.05 -4.09 -23.07
N GLN A 434 7.07 -4.78 -21.93
CA GLN A 434 7.54 -6.16 -21.84
C GLN A 434 6.59 -7.12 -22.56
N ALA A 435 5.28 -6.90 -22.46
CA ALA A 435 4.24 -7.68 -23.12
C ALA A 435 4.52 -7.83 -24.61
N TYR A 436 4.80 -6.73 -25.32
CA TYR A 436 5.14 -6.78 -26.75
C TYR A 436 6.40 -7.60 -27.05
N LYS A 437 7.40 -7.60 -26.15
CA LYS A 437 8.65 -8.38 -26.32
C LYS A 437 8.41 -9.89 -26.18
N ILE A 438 7.45 -10.30 -25.35
CA ILE A 438 7.02 -11.69 -25.19
C ILE A 438 5.75 -12.05 -26.01
N GLY A 439 5.48 -11.29 -27.08
CA GLY A 439 4.42 -11.58 -28.06
C GLY A 439 2.99 -11.36 -27.56
N LYS A 440 2.80 -10.61 -26.47
CA LYS A 440 1.49 -10.27 -25.90
C LYS A 440 1.05 -8.87 -26.33
N GLN A 441 -0.26 -8.63 -26.31
CA GLN A 441 -0.86 -7.39 -26.82
C GLN A 441 -0.92 -6.25 -25.79
N VAL A 442 -0.92 -6.57 -24.50
CA VAL A 442 -1.09 -5.63 -23.40
C VAL A 442 -0.41 -6.17 -22.14
N GLY A 443 0.01 -5.28 -21.26
CA GLY A 443 0.52 -5.67 -19.94
C GLY A 443 -0.55 -6.28 -19.05
N PHE A 444 -0.11 -6.97 -18.01
CA PHE A 444 -0.97 -7.60 -17.01
C PHE A 444 -0.21 -7.79 -15.70
N GLY A 445 -0.97 -7.98 -14.62
CA GLY A 445 -0.43 -8.46 -13.35
C GLY A 445 -1.40 -9.42 -12.68
N VAL A 446 -0.86 -10.41 -11.99
CA VAL A 446 -1.61 -11.32 -11.13
C VAL A 446 -0.81 -11.55 -9.85
N ARG A 447 -1.45 -11.35 -8.70
CA ARG A 447 -0.97 -11.73 -7.36
C ARG A 447 -2.08 -12.47 -6.62
N LEU A 448 -1.69 -13.45 -5.81
CA LEU A 448 -2.57 -14.16 -4.87
C LEU A 448 -1.84 -14.22 -3.53
N GLU A 449 -2.49 -13.81 -2.46
CA GLU A 449 -1.85 -13.65 -1.16
C GLU A 449 -2.71 -14.18 -0.03
N ASP A 450 -2.13 -15.01 0.81
CA ASP A 450 -2.74 -15.45 2.06
C ASP A 450 -1.70 -15.40 3.17
N PRO A 451 -2.03 -14.82 4.35
CA PRO A 451 -1.21 -14.98 5.54
C PRO A 451 -1.34 -16.41 6.08
N ILE A 452 -0.18 -17.02 6.34
CA ILE A 452 0.00 -18.41 6.73
C ILE A 452 0.65 -18.44 8.11
N LEU A 453 0.01 -19.13 9.05
CA LEU A 453 0.59 -19.49 10.34
C LEU A 453 1.44 -20.75 10.19
N VAL A 454 2.71 -20.69 10.58
CA VAL A 454 3.60 -21.85 10.65
C VAL A 454 3.28 -22.67 11.91
N THR A 455 2.86 -23.92 11.73
CA THR A 455 2.58 -24.86 12.83
C THR A 455 3.53 -26.06 12.79
N GLU A 456 3.58 -26.87 13.84
CA GLU A 456 4.32 -28.15 13.85
C GLU A 456 3.99 -29.07 12.66
N LYS A 457 2.79 -28.92 12.08
CA LYS A 457 2.28 -29.74 10.97
C LYS A 457 2.43 -29.06 9.60
N GLY A 458 3.03 -27.88 9.53
CA GLY A 458 3.13 -27.05 8.33
C GLY A 458 2.24 -25.80 8.37
N GLY A 459 2.10 -25.16 7.22
CA GLY A 459 1.37 -23.92 7.06
C GLY A 459 -0.14 -24.07 7.22
N VAL A 460 -0.78 -23.11 7.90
CA VAL A 460 -2.23 -23.00 8.03
C VAL A 460 -2.66 -21.60 7.58
N PRO A 461 -3.48 -21.44 6.52
CA PRO A 461 -3.99 -20.13 6.12
C PRO A 461 -4.91 -19.57 7.21
N ILE A 462 -4.57 -18.41 7.78
CA ILE A 462 -5.41 -17.79 8.81
C ILE A 462 -6.65 -17.10 8.21
N THR A 463 -6.73 -17.01 6.88
CA THR A 463 -7.92 -16.70 6.09
C THR A 463 -8.88 -17.90 5.90
N GLY A 464 -8.51 -19.08 6.43
CA GLY A 464 -9.30 -20.31 6.36
C GLY A 464 -9.15 -21.11 5.06
N ARG A 465 -9.16 -20.46 3.89
CA ARG A 465 -8.84 -21.12 2.60
C ARG A 465 -8.25 -20.15 1.56
N ARG A 466 -7.24 -20.63 0.83
CA ARG A 466 -6.62 -19.96 -0.33
C ARG A 466 -7.58 -19.94 -1.53
N ALA A 467 -7.38 -18.98 -2.44
CA ALA A 467 -8.21 -18.80 -3.63
C ALA A 467 -8.27 -20.05 -4.52
N GLN A 468 -9.48 -20.44 -4.94
CA GLN A 468 -9.71 -21.63 -5.78
C GLN A 468 -9.81 -21.27 -7.28
N SER A 469 -10.37 -20.10 -7.59
CA SER A 469 -10.44 -19.56 -8.95
C SER A 469 -10.59 -18.03 -8.91
N PRO A 470 -10.47 -17.30 -10.04
CA PRO A 470 -10.81 -15.88 -10.10
C PRO A 470 -12.27 -15.56 -9.72
N TYR A 471 -13.15 -16.56 -9.70
CA TYR A 471 -14.57 -16.44 -9.32
C TYR A 471 -14.85 -16.93 -7.89
N ASP A 472 -13.85 -17.50 -7.23
CA ASP A 472 -13.92 -18.04 -5.87
C ASP A 472 -12.62 -17.69 -5.12
N PRO A 473 -12.45 -16.40 -4.75
CA PRO A 473 -11.32 -15.91 -3.95
C PRO A 473 -11.31 -16.52 -2.54
#